data_AF-A0A9E3PEZ8-F1
#
_entry.id   AF-A0A9E3PEZ8-F1
#
_cell.length_a   1.000
_cell.length_b   1.000
_cell.length_c   1.000
_cell.angle_alpha   90.00
_cell.angle_beta   90.00
_cell.angle_gamma   90.00
#
_symmetry.space_group_name_H-M   'P 1'
#
loop_
_entity.id
_entity.type
_entity.pdbx_description
1 polymer ?
#
loop_
_entity_poly.entity_id
_entity_poly.type
_entity_poly.pdbx_seq_one_letter_code
_entity_poly.pdbx_strand_id
1 'polypeptide(L)'
;MSPAVRTILALLGLTGAGILLASALIFGGLDRLRLRVVEANIDFVLTQLRDSIEANVSLGLPLQDLRVVQDLLERSRIGNPSLLAVEVFSPAGISLFNTDRGSIGEEITSTWREGVRHAGNADRWRVEEFGNLIVGQAIRNDFGEPVGYVAVTVAGPMEQSPVASIIVASGWRLAIVLPLCLLGVGIVVWSMLRWRSREIMDVTARLVMQAPTPAATPPVDKDLVSLADQVGAAVDTAVNELDQTTATVLKLDDDSMKDSLRDAAA
;
A
#
# COMPACT_ATOMS: atom_id res chain seq x y z
N MET A 1 -9.44 -42.35 -3.80
CA MET A 1 -10.17 -41.08 -3.60
C MET A 1 -10.96 -40.79 -4.85
N SER A 2 -12.28 -40.55 -4.73
CA SER A 2 -13.14 -40.32 -5.89
C SER A 2 -12.81 -38.98 -6.58
N PRO A 3 -13.03 -38.87 -7.90
CA PRO A 3 -12.79 -37.62 -8.64
C PRO A 3 -13.55 -36.42 -8.07
N ALA A 4 -14.71 -36.67 -7.45
CA ALA A 4 -15.52 -35.65 -6.78
C ALA A 4 -14.82 -35.02 -5.56
N VAL A 5 -14.09 -35.80 -4.75
CA VAL A 5 -13.35 -35.27 -3.59
C VAL A 5 -12.21 -34.34 -4.03
N ARG A 6 -11.67 -34.55 -5.24
CA ARG A 6 -10.55 -33.77 -5.79
C ARG A 6 -10.98 -32.40 -6.29
N THR A 7 -12.12 -32.32 -6.97
CA THR A 7 -12.68 -31.04 -7.42
C THR A 7 -13.14 -30.19 -6.24
N ILE A 8 -13.72 -30.81 -5.20
CA ILE A 8 -14.13 -30.12 -3.98
C ILE A 8 -12.93 -29.50 -3.25
N LEU A 9 -11.82 -30.22 -3.11
CA LEU A 9 -10.61 -29.69 -2.46
C LEU A 9 -9.96 -28.54 -3.26
N ALA A 10 -9.92 -28.64 -4.59
CA ALA A 10 -9.40 -27.58 -5.45
C ALA A 10 -10.25 -26.31 -5.37
N LEU A 11 -11.58 -26.46 -5.35
CA LEU A 11 -12.51 -25.34 -5.21
C LEU A 11 -12.34 -24.66 -3.84
N LEU A 12 -12.27 -25.45 -2.76
CA LEU A 12 -12.09 -24.95 -1.40
C LEU A 12 -10.78 -24.17 -1.24
N GLY A 13 -9.69 -24.66 -1.83
CA GLY A 13 -8.39 -23.99 -1.82
C GLY A 13 -8.41 -22.65 -2.56
N LEU A 14 -9.05 -22.61 -3.73
CA LEU A 14 -9.19 -21.38 -4.51
C LEU A 14 -10.05 -20.32 -3.79
N THR A 15 -11.16 -20.75 -3.20
CA THR A 15 -12.03 -19.85 -2.42
C THR A 15 -11.31 -19.33 -1.17
N GLY A 16 -10.57 -20.19 -0.45
CA GLY A 16 -9.79 -19.79 0.72
C GLY A 16 -8.70 -18.76 0.39
N ALA A 17 -7.99 -18.96 -0.72
CA ALA A 17 -6.98 -18.02 -1.21
C ALA A 17 -7.59 -16.65 -1.59
N GLY A 18 -8.75 -16.66 -2.24
CA GLY A 18 -9.49 -15.44 -2.59
C GLY A 18 -9.92 -14.64 -1.36
N ILE A 19 -10.41 -15.31 -0.31
CA ILE A 19 -10.82 -14.66 0.95
C ILE A 19 -9.61 -14.04 1.66
N LEU A 20 -8.48 -14.75 1.71
CA LEU A 20 -7.25 -14.24 2.31
C LEU A 20 -6.72 -12.99 1.56
N LEU A 21 -6.75 -13.02 0.23
CA LEU A 21 -6.34 -11.88 -0.59
C LEU A 21 -7.26 -10.67 -0.39
N ALA A 22 -8.57 -10.89 -0.38
CA ALA A 22 -9.55 -9.83 -0.13
C ALA A 22 -9.39 -9.21 1.27
N SER A 23 -9.17 -10.04 2.30
CA SER A 23 -8.93 -9.58 3.67
C SER A 23 -7.67 -8.71 3.75
N ALA A 24 -6.58 -9.13 3.10
CA ALA A 24 -5.33 -8.36 3.07
C ALA A 24 -5.49 -7.00 2.35
N LEU A 25 -6.20 -6.98 1.23
CA LEU A 25 -6.50 -5.75 0.48
C LEU A 25 -7.36 -4.77 1.30
N ILE A 26 -8.39 -5.27 1.99
CA ILE A 26 -9.30 -4.44 2.79
C ILE A 26 -8.57 -3.82 3.98
N PHE A 27 -7.77 -4.60 4.71
CA PHE A 27 -6.98 -4.09 5.84
C PHE A 27 -5.96 -3.04 5.39
N GLY A 28 -5.27 -3.28 4.28
CA GLY A 28 -4.32 -2.29 3.72
C GLY A 28 -4.99 -1.00 3.23
N GLY A 29 -6.23 -1.07 2.75
CA GLY A 29 -7.03 0.09 2.36
C GLY A 29 -7.52 0.93 3.53
N LEU A 30 -7.94 0.28 4.62
CA LEU A 30 -8.45 0.92 5.84
C LEU A 30 -7.40 1.83 6.51
N ASP A 31 -6.12 1.41 6.52
CA ASP A 31 -5.05 2.23 7.10
C ASP A 31 -4.78 3.51 6.30
N ARG A 32 -4.97 3.49 4.97
CA ARG A 32 -4.86 4.69 4.12
C ARG A 32 -6.03 5.67 4.34
N LEU A 33 -7.21 5.17 4.71
CA LEU A 33 -8.37 5.99 5.04
C LEU A 33 -8.21 6.68 6.41
N ARG A 34 -7.57 6.03 7.37
CA ARG A 34 -7.32 6.61 8.70
C ARG A 34 -6.49 7.90 8.65
N LEU A 35 -5.48 7.97 7.77
CA LEU A 35 -4.66 9.17 7.60
C LEU A 35 -5.46 10.40 7.17
N ARG A 36 -6.48 10.21 6.33
CA ARG A 36 -7.32 11.31 5.82
C ARG A 36 -8.35 11.80 6.83
N VAL A 37 -8.77 10.94 7.76
CA VAL A 37 -9.73 11.28 8.83
C VAL A 37 -9.07 12.08 9.95
N VAL A 38 -7.78 11.83 10.23
CA VAL A 38 -7.02 12.57 11.25
C VAL A 38 -6.90 14.06 10.86
N GLU A 39 -6.66 14.36 9.58
CA GLU A 39 -6.47 15.74 9.12
C GLU A 39 -7.76 16.58 9.16
N ALA A 40 -8.90 16.00 8.74
CA ALA A 40 -10.19 16.67 8.84
C ALA A 40 -10.65 16.91 10.30
N ASN A 41 -10.25 16.03 11.23
CA ASN A 41 -10.55 16.18 12.65
C ASN A 41 -9.75 17.35 13.26
N ILE A 42 -8.45 17.46 12.95
CA ILE A 42 -7.56 18.53 13.45
C ILE A 42 -8.10 19.91 13.07
N ASP A 43 -8.50 20.07 11.81
CA ASP A 43 -9.02 21.33 11.30
C ASP A 43 -10.31 21.75 12.02
N PHE A 44 -11.19 20.80 12.28
CA PHE A 44 -12.42 21.05 13.02
C PHE A 44 -12.13 21.47 14.47
N VAL A 45 -11.23 20.77 15.16
CA VAL A 45 -10.88 21.08 16.54
C VAL A 45 -10.21 22.45 16.66
N LEU A 46 -9.23 22.76 15.81
CA LEU A 46 -8.57 24.07 15.78
C LEU A 46 -9.56 25.20 15.54
N THR A 47 -10.46 25.04 14.56
CA THR A 47 -11.46 26.05 14.23
C THR A 47 -12.43 26.25 15.39
N GLN A 48 -12.94 25.16 15.98
CA GLN A 48 -13.85 25.24 17.13
C GLN A 48 -13.20 25.90 18.35
N LEU A 49 -11.93 25.57 18.63
CA LEU A 49 -11.16 26.20 19.71
C LEU A 49 -10.98 27.69 19.44
N ARG A 50 -10.53 28.06 18.24
CA ARG A 50 -10.37 29.46 17.84
C ARG A 50 -11.68 30.22 18.01
N ASP A 51 -12.75 29.76 17.39
CA ASP A 51 -14.02 30.48 17.37
C ASP A 51 -14.58 30.67 18.79
N SER A 52 -14.40 29.67 19.66
CA SER A 52 -14.78 29.77 21.08
C SER A 52 -13.93 30.79 21.83
N ILE A 53 -12.63 30.88 21.55
CA ILE A 53 -11.73 31.85 22.20
C ILE A 53 -11.99 33.26 21.66
N GLU A 54 -12.12 33.42 20.35
CA GLU A 54 -12.44 34.70 19.70
C GLU A 54 -13.75 35.28 20.25
N ALA A 55 -14.80 34.47 20.39
CA ALA A 55 -16.06 34.91 20.98
C ALA A 55 -15.91 35.50 22.40
N ASN A 56 -14.92 35.05 23.18
CA ASN A 56 -14.64 35.60 24.51
C ASN A 56 -13.74 36.84 24.46
N VAL A 57 -12.78 36.89 23.53
CA VAL A 57 -11.91 38.05 23.32
C VAL A 57 -12.70 39.24 22.75
N SER A 58 -13.65 39.00 21.85
CA SER A 58 -14.56 40.00 21.29
C SER A 58 -15.37 40.75 22.35
N LEU A 59 -15.54 40.17 23.55
CA LEU A 59 -16.16 40.84 24.70
C LEU A 59 -15.24 41.90 25.36
N GLY A 60 -14.05 42.14 24.78
CA GLY A 60 -13.07 43.11 25.27
C GLY A 60 -12.18 42.59 26.39
N LEU A 61 -12.23 41.30 26.70
CA LEU A 61 -11.38 40.68 27.71
C LEU A 61 -10.02 40.31 27.10
N PRO A 62 -8.90 40.63 27.78
CA PRO A 62 -7.58 40.23 27.30
C PRO A 62 -7.42 38.71 27.39
N LEU A 63 -6.82 38.11 26.36
CA LEU A 63 -6.70 36.66 26.20
C LEU A 63 -6.11 35.97 27.44
N GLN A 64 -5.09 36.57 28.06
CA GLN A 64 -4.41 36.04 29.25
C GLN A 64 -5.31 35.89 30.48
N ASP A 65 -6.40 36.65 30.58
CA ASP A 65 -7.30 36.63 31.74
C ASP A 65 -8.47 35.64 31.55
N LEU A 66 -8.60 35.05 30.36
CA LEU A 66 -9.68 34.14 30.01
C LEU A 66 -9.44 32.73 30.57
N ARG A 67 -9.69 32.54 31.87
CA ARG A 67 -9.53 31.25 32.56
C ARG A 67 -10.31 30.09 31.92
N VAL A 68 -11.41 30.40 31.21
CA VAL A 68 -12.22 29.41 30.48
C VAL A 68 -11.46 28.70 29.35
N VAL A 69 -10.38 29.31 28.83
CA VAL A 69 -9.56 28.75 27.75
C VAL A 69 -8.87 27.46 28.21
N GLN A 70 -8.33 27.41 29.43
CA GLN A 70 -7.69 26.20 29.95
C GLN A 70 -8.67 25.02 30.00
N ASP A 71 -9.88 25.23 30.53
CA ASP A 71 -10.90 24.19 30.61
C ASP A 71 -11.34 23.72 29.21
N LEU A 72 -11.37 24.64 28.24
CA LEU A 72 -11.69 24.33 26.85
C LEU A 72 -10.60 23.45 26.20
N LEU A 73 -9.32 23.80 26.41
CA LEU A 73 -8.17 23.04 25.95
C LEU A 73 -8.17 21.61 26.51
N GLU A 74 -8.34 21.49 27.82
CA GLU A 74 -8.37 20.19 28.51
C GLU A 74 -9.52 19.31 28.01
N ARG A 75 -10.73 19.87 27.86
CA ARG A 75 -11.88 19.15 27.27
C ARG A 75 -11.63 18.72 25.83
N SER A 76 -11.03 19.59 25.02
CA SER A 76 -10.72 19.28 23.62
C SER A 76 -9.73 18.13 23.49
N ARG A 77 -8.68 18.11 24.33
CA ARG A 77 -7.72 17.00 24.40
C ARG A 77 -8.38 15.69 24.87
N ILE A 78 -9.23 15.73 25.90
CA ILE A 78 -9.95 14.54 26.39
C ILE A 78 -10.86 13.96 25.31
N GLY A 79 -11.52 14.82 24.53
CA GLY A 79 -12.39 14.40 23.43
C GLY A 79 -11.65 13.83 22.21
N ASN A 80 -10.36 14.13 22.06
CA ASN A 80 -9.57 13.79 20.87
C ASN A 80 -8.23 13.13 21.25
N PRO A 81 -8.18 11.80 21.40
CA PRO A 81 -6.98 11.06 21.80
C PRO A 81 -5.79 11.18 20.84
N SER A 82 -6.02 11.63 19.60
CA SER A 82 -4.96 11.86 18.61
C SER A 82 -4.13 13.11 18.87
N LEU A 83 -4.62 14.03 19.72
CA LEU A 83 -3.91 15.25 20.08
C LEU A 83 -2.96 14.95 21.25
N LEU A 84 -1.67 15.24 21.04
CA LEU A 84 -0.68 15.10 22.11
C LEU A 84 -0.79 16.26 23.09
N ALA A 85 -0.82 17.48 22.55
CA ALA A 85 -0.93 18.72 23.30
C ALA A 85 -1.74 19.77 22.53
N VAL A 86 -2.37 20.68 23.27
CA VAL A 86 -3.01 21.89 22.76
C VAL A 86 -2.49 23.07 23.56
N GLU A 87 -2.11 24.13 22.86
CA GLU A 87 -1.46 25.30 23.42
C GLU A 87 -2.04 26.59 22.85
N VAL A 88 -2.12 27.63 23.68
CA VAL A 88 -2.44 28.99 23.29
C VAL A 88 -1.33 29.90 23.77
N PHE A 89 -0.75 30.68 22.88
CA PHE A 89 0.38 31.56 23.17
C PHE A 89 0.13 32.99 22.69
N SER A 90 0.80 33.94 23.36
CA SER A 90 0.71 35.37 23.07
C SER A 90 1.46 35.75 21.79
N PRO A 91 1.22 36.93 21.20
CA PRO A 91 2.00 37.42 20.07
C PRO A 91 3.50 37.59 20.36
N ALA A 92 3.87 37.71 21.64
CA ALA A 92 5.26 37.72 22.09
C ALA A 92 5.91 36.33 22.09
N GLY A 93 5.14 35.27 21.84
CA GLY A 93 5.61 33.88 21.86
C GLY A 93 5.70 33.29 23.26
N ILE A 94 4.88 33.76 24.20
CA ILE A 94 4.80 33.20 25.56
C ILE A 94 3.57 32.30 25.66
N SER A 95 3.75 31.08 26.15
CA SER A 95 2.65 30.15 26.43
C SER A 95 1.71 30.71 27.50
N LEU A 96 0.45 30.95 27.15
CA LEU A 96 -0.58 31.46 28.07
C LEU A 96 -1.38 30.32 28.69
N PHE A 97 -1.76 29.33 27.87
CA PHE A 97 -2.52 28.16 28.30
C PHE A 97 -1.99 26.93 27.56
N ASN A 98 -1.86 25.81 28.27
CA ASN A 98 -1.37 24.57 27.69
C ASN A 98 -1.98 23.37 28.42
N THR A 99 -2.28 22.32 27.66
CA THR A 99 -2.65 21.02 28.22
C THR A 99 -1.49 20.34 28.97
N ASP A 100 -0.24 20.64 28.59
CA ASP A 100 0.94 20.37 29.41
C ASP A 100 1.20 21.57 30.33
N ARG A 101 0.83 21.43 31.59
CA ARG A 101 0.92 22.52 32.57
C ARG A 101 2.37 22.93 32.88
N GLY A 102 3.35 22.09 32.54
CA GLY A 102 4.76 22.41 32.72
C GLY A 102 5.26 23.54 31.82
N SER A 103 4.66 23.68 30.63
CA SER A 103 5.11 24.64 29.61
C SER A 103 4.41 26.01 29.68
N ILE A 104 3.45 26.19 30.59
CA ILE A 104 2.76 27.48 30.74
C ILE A 104 3.75 28.53 31.25
N GLY A 105 3.83 29.67 30.55
CA GLY A 105 4.78 30.75 30.83
C GLY A 105 6.14 30.58 30.16
N GLU A 106 6.40 29.47 29.48
CA GLU A 106 7.62 29.27 28.70
C GLU A 106 7.53 29.99 27.34
N GLU A 107 8.70 30.28 26.76
CA GLU A 107 8.80 30.76 25.39
C GLU A 107 8.59 29.62 24.41
N ILE A 108 7.79 29.87 23.36
CA ILE A 108 7.67 28.93 22.24
C ILE A 108 9.03 28.75 21.55
N THR A 109 9.23 27.58 20.97
CA THR A 109 10.43 27.26 20.20
C THR A 109 10.60 28.18 18.99
N SER A 110 11.85 28.36 18.56
CA SER A 110 12.18 29.17 17.39
C SER A 110 11.47 28.69 16.12
N THR A 111 11.28 27.37 15.99
CA THR A 111 10.56 26.71 14.90
C THR A 111 9.13 27.25 14.76
N TRP A 112 8.40 27.40 15.87
CA TRP A 112 7.02 27.88 15.87
C TRP A 112 6.97 29.36 15.50
N ARG A 113 7.90 30.15 16.07
CA ARG A 113 8.03 31.57 15.78
C ARG A 113 8.31 31.83 14.30
N GLU A 114 9.13 30.98 13.68
CA GLU A 114 9.38 31.01 12.23
C GLU A 114 8.14 30.60 11.43
N GLY A 115 7.43 29.56 11.85
CA GLY A 115 6.17 29.13 11.23
C GLY A 115 5.12 30.23 11.20
N VAL A 116 4.92 30.92 12.32
CA VAL A 116 4.02 32.09 12.43
C VAL A 116 4.48 33.22 11.51
N ARG A 117 5.78 33.55 11.52
CA ARG A 117 6.34 34.61 10.66
C ARG A 117 6.16 34.29 9.17
N HIS A 118 6.33 33.03 8.80
CA HIS A 118 6.22 32.59 7.41
C HIS A 118 4.77 32.60 6.92
N ALA A 119 3.81 32.29 7.79
CA ALA A 119 2.40 32.42 7.47
C ALA A 119 1.98 33.88 7.28
N GLY A 120 2.53 34.81 8.07
CA GLY A 120 2.26 36.23 7.93
C GLY A 120 0.77 36.55 8.11
N ASN A 121 0.08 36.86 7.01
CA ASN A 121 -1.37 37.10 7.00
C ASN A 121 -2.21 35.84 6.82
N ALA A 122 -1.60 34.71 6.45
CA ALA A 122 -2.32 33.45 6.40
C ALA A 122 -2.78 33.07 7.81
N ASP A 123 -4.05 32.68 7.96
CA ASP A 123 -4.59 32.35 9.27
C ASP A 123 -3.96 31.08 9.85
N ARG A 124 -3.44 30.19 9.00
CA ARG A 124 -2.93 28.88 9.40
C ARG A 124 -1.44 28.73 9.08
N TRP A 125 -0.74 28.08 9.99
CA TRP A 125 0.66 27.68 9.83
C TRP A 125 0.86 26.23 10.28
N ARG A 126 1.95 25.64 9.80
CA ARG A 126 2.29 24.24 10.06
C ARG A 126 3.79 24.09 10.15
N VAL A 127 4.26 23.36 11.16
CA VAL A 127 5.66 23.02 11.35
C VAL A 127 5.79 21.59 11.84
N GLU A 128 6.95 20.99 11.62
CA GLU A 128 7.30 19.68 12.17
C GLU A 128 8.42 19.88 13.18
N GLU A 129 8.24 19.37 14.40
CA GLU A 129 9.20 19.50 15.49
C GLU A 129 9.28 18.20 16.28
N PHE A 130 10.50 17.70 16.51
CA PHE A 130 10.74 16.41 17.18
C PHE A 130 9.96 15.22 16.59
N GLY A 131 9.69 15.22 15.27
CA GLY A 131 8.91 14.18 14.60
C GLY A 131 7.40 14.28 14.83
N ASN A 132 6.96 15.35 15.47
CA ASN A 132 5.56 15.72 15.67
C ASN A 132 5.12 16.82 14.74
N LEU A 133 3.84 16.74 14.39
CA LEU A 133 3.21 17.72 13.55
C LEU A 133 2.53 18.77 14.42
N ILE A 134 2.90 20.03 14.25
CA ILE A 134 2.27 21.16 14.90
C ILE A 134 1.50 21.95 13.86
N VAL A 135 0.22 22.15 14.11
CA VAL A 135 -0.67 22.97 13.29
C VAL A 135 -1.20 24.08 14.17
N GLY A 136 -1.07 25.33 13.72
CA GLY A 136 -1.55 26.46 14.47
C GLY A 136 -2.34 27.45 13.64
N GLN A 137 -3.10 28.28 14.34
CA GLN A 137 -4.00 29.26 13.77
C GLN A 137 -3.98 30.55 14.60
N ALA A 138 -4.07 31.70 13.92
CA ALA A 138 -4.17 32.99 14.58
C ALA A 138 -5.55 33.17 15.23
N ILE A 139 -5.57 33.75 16.43
CA ILE A 139 -6.77 34.20 17.14
C ILE A 139 -6.85 35.71 16.92
N ARG A 140 -7.96 36.19 16.37
CA ARG A 140 -8.16 37.60 16.06
C ARG A 140 -9.26 38.22 16.92
N ASN A 141 -9.14 39.52 17.18
CA ASN A 141 -10.23 40.30 17.78
C ASN A 141 -11.21 40.81 16.70
N ASP A 142 -12.24 41.53 17.12
CA ASP A 142 -13.24 42.14 16.22
C ASP A 142 -12.66 43.14 15.20
N PHE A 143 -11.43 43.61 15.42
CA PHE A 143 -10.70 44.48 14.49
C PHE A 143 -9.82 43.70 13.49
N GLY A 144 -9.83 42.37 13.55
CA GLY A 144 -9.00 41.50 12.72
C GLY A 144 -7.53 41.42 13.15
N GLU A 145 -7.17 42.03 14.28
CA GLU A 145 -5.81 42.04 14.81
C GLU A 145 -5.50 40.71 15.54
N PRO A 146 -4.34 40.08 15.27
CA PRO A 146 -3.95 38.84 15.93
C PRO A 146 -3.57 39.12 17.40
N VAL A 147 -4.43 38.68 18.33
CA VAL A 147 -4.23 38.83 19.77
C VAL A 147 -3.51 37.64 20.41
N GLY A 148 -3.29 36.57 19.64
CA GLY A 148 -2.64 35.35 20.07
C GLY A 148 -2.75 34.26 19.01
N TYR A 149 -2.30 33.06 19.36
CA TYR A 149 -2.31 31.90 18.48
C TYR A 149 -2.71 30.66 19.26
N VAL A 150 -3.46 29.77 18.61
CA VAL A 150 -3.74 28.42 19.09
C VAL A 150 -2.95 27.42 18.26
N ALA A 151 -2.31 26.47 18.90
CA ALA A 151 -1.57 25.39 18.26
C ALA A 151 -2.00 24.03 18.83
N VAL A 152 -2.08 23.04 17.95
CA VAL A 152 -2.27 21.64 18.33
C VAL A 152 -1.06 20.85 17.88
N THR A 153 -0.56 20.02 18.79
CA THR A 153 0.52 19.08 18.52
C THR A 153 -0.08 17.70 18.35
N VAL A 154 0.25 17.07 17.22
CA VAL A 154 -0.24 15.76 16.82
C VAL A 154 0.95 14.85 16.61
N ALA A 155 0.83 13.60 17.04
CA ALA A 155 1.84 12.58 16.80
C ALA A 155 2.11 12.50 15.30
N GLY A 156 3.30 12.91 14.88
CA GLY A 156 3.65 12.94 13.46
C GLY A 156 3.81 11.53 12.89
N PRO A 157 3.92 11.37 11.56
CA PRO A 157 4.13 10.08 10.91
C PRO A 157 5.41 9.36 11.37
N MET A 158 6.32 10.04 12.08
CA MET A 158 7.60 9.52 12.55
C MET A 158 7.54 8.95 13.97
N GLU A 159 6.83 9.59 14.91
CA GLU A 159 6.47 8.96 16.20
C GLU A 159 5.39 7.88 16.01
N GLN A 160 4.50 8.09 15.03
CA GLN A 160 3.74 7.02 14.39
C GLN A 160 4.58 6.34 13.28
N SER A 161 5.84 5.98 13.54
CA SER A 161 6.54 4.99 12.70
C SER A 161 5.94 3.59 12.93
N PRO A 162 4.69 3.43 12.52
CA PRO A 162 4.35 2.43 11.56
C PRO A 162 4.85 2.56 10.13
N VAL A 163 5.70 3.49 9.69
CA VAL A 163 6.19 3.38 8.29
C VAL A 163 7.22 2.25 8.14
N ALA A 164 8.12 2.11 9.12
CA ALA A 164 9.02 0.94 9.19
C ALA A 164 8.25 -0.33 9.58
N SER A 165 7.27 -0.25 10.49
CA SER A 165 6.50 -1.42 10.91
C SER A 165 5.31 -1.77 10.00
N ILE A 166 4.82 -0.90 9.11
CA ILE A 166 3.85 -1.22 8.05
C ILE A 166 4.57 -1.83 6.86
N ILE A 167 5.75 -1.35 6.46
CA ILE A 167 6.52 -2.01 5.39
C ILE A 167 7.03 -3.37 5.87
N VAL A 168 7.46 -3.51 7.14
CA VAL A 168 7.91 -4.80 7.68
C VAL A 168 6.73 -5.71 8.07
N ALA A 169 5.66 -5.21 8.70
CA ALA A 169 4.51 -6.05 9.08
C ALA A 169 3.53 -6.33 7.92
N SER A 170 3.43 -5.45 6.91
CA SER A 170 2.67 -5.73 5.68
C SER A 170 3.53 -6.42 4.63
N GLY A 171 4.83 -6.13 4.57
CA GLY A 171 5.78 -6.83 3.72
C GLY A 171 5.91 -8.30 4.10
N TRP A 172 5.99 -8.62 5.39
CA TRP A 172 5.99 -10.02 5.87
C TRP A 172 4.67 -10.74 5.55
N ARG A 173 3.52 -10.07 5.65
CA ARG A 173 2.21 -10.66 5.32
C ARG A 173 2.08 -10.93 3.82
N LEU A 174 2.49 -10.00 2.96
CA LEU A 174 2.55 -10.24 1.51
C LEU A 174 3.59 -11.32 1.17
N ALA A 175 4.74 -11.30 1.83
CA ALA A 175 5.83 -12.25 1.65
C ALA A 175 5.49 -13.66 2.15
N ILE A 176 4.49 -13.85 3.00
CA ILE A 176 3.96 -15.19 3.34
C ILE A 176 2.78 -15.55 2.44
N VAL A 177 1.82 -14.65 2.25
CA VAL A 177 0.58 -14.96 1.52
C VAL A 177 0.85 -15.27 0.06
N LEU A 178 1.77 -14.55 -0.58
CA LEU A 178 2.10 -14.73 -2.00
C LEU A 178 2.77 -16.09 -2.29
N PRO A 179 3.83 -16.52 -1.57
CA PRO A 179 4.37 -17.87 -1.76
C PRO A 179 3.41 -18.95 -1.27
N LEU A 180 2.57 -18.71 -0.25
CA LEU A 180 1.59 -19.71 0.19
C LEU A 180 0.50 -19.95 -0.86
N CYS A 181 0.03 -18.90 -1.55
CA CYS A 181 -0.85 -19.02 -2.70
C CYS A 181 -0.17 -19.75 -3.88
N LEU A 182 1.08 -19.39 -4.20
CA LEU A 182 1.85 -20.09 -5.24
C LEU A 182 2.10 -21.57 -4.89
N LEU A 183 2.36 -21.89 -3.63
CA LEU A 183 2.48 -23.27 -3.14
C LEU A 183 1.16 -24.02 -3.28
N GLY A 184 0.04 -23.40 -2.91
CA GLY A 184 -1.28 -23.99 -3.08
C GLY A 184 -1.57 -24.36 -4.54
N VAL A 185 -1.32 -23.42 -5.46
CA VAL A 185 -1.46 -23.67 -6.91
C VAL A 185 -0.46 -24.72 -7.40
N GLY A 186 0.79 -24.64 -6.98
CA GLY A 186 1.85 -25.57 -7.36
C GLY A 186 1.59 -27.00 -6.89
N ILE A 187 1.05 -27.20 -5.68
CA ILE A 187 0.67 -28.52 -5.15
C ILE A 187 -0.49 -29.12 -5.97
N VAL A 188 -1.46 -28.30 -6.38
CA VAL A 188 -2.58 -28.74 -7.22
C VAL A 188 -2.08 -29.15 -8.61
N VAL A 189 -1.24 -28.33 -9.25
CA VAL A 189 -0.66 -28.60 -10.57
C VAL A 189 0.27 -29.82 -10.53
N TRP A 190 1.14 -29.93 -9.52
CA TRP A 190 2.04 -31.06 -9.33
C TRP A 190 1.27 -32.36 -9.06
N SER A 191 0.21 -32.30 -8.25
CA SER A 191 -0.69 -33.44 -8.01
C SER A 191 -1.34 -33.92 -9.30
N MET A 192 -1.81 -33.00 -10.16
CA MET A 192 -2.37 -33.34 -11.46
C MET A 192 -1.33 -33.94 -12.41
N LEU A 193 -0.13 -33.35 -12.51
CA LEU A 193 0.93 -33.83 -13.40
C LEU A 193 1.48 -35.19 -12.95
N ARG A 194 1.83 -35.34 -11.68
CA ARG A 194 2.41 -36.57 -11.12
C ARG A 194 1.46 -37.76 -11.23
N TRP A 195 0.15 -37.52 -11.26
CA TRP A 195 -0.83 -38.59 -11.47
C TRP A 195 -1.13 -38.89 -12.93
N ARG A 196 -1.08 -37.90 -13.85
CA ARG A 196 -1.08 -38.18 -15.29
C ARG A 196 0.07 -39.09 -15.71
N SER A 197 1.26 -38.92 -15.12
CA SER A 197 2.40 -39.81 -15.37
C SER A 197 2.18 -41.24 -14.86
N ARG A 198 1.36 -41.44 -13.82
CA ARG A 198 1.07 -42.78 -13.28
C ARG A 198 0.06 -43.55 -14.13
N GLU A 199 -0.93 -42.88 -14.72
CA GLU A 199 -1.89 -43.52 -15.64
C GLU A 199 -1.21 -44.02 -16.92
N ILE A 200 -0.21 -43.31 -17.44
CA ILE A 200 0.56 -43.77 -18.62
C ILE A 200 1.30 -45.07 -18.30
N MET A 201 1.82 -45.24 -17.08
CA MET A 201 2.56 -46.44 -16.69
C MET A 201 1.65 -47.67 -16.56
N ASP A 202 0.39 -47.49 -16.16
CA ASP A 202 -0.61 -48.57 -16.15
C ASP A 202 -1.07 -48.96 -17.57
N VAL A 203 -1.17 -48.01 -18.50
CA VAL A 203 -1.47 -48.30 -19.91
C VAL A 203 -0.30 -49.03 -20.58
N THR A 204 0.94 -48.63 -20.26
CA THR A 204 2.15 -49.29 -20.76
C THR A 204 2.29 -50.70 -20.18
N ALA A 205 1.99 -50.87 -18.88
CA ALA A 205 1.98 -52.19 -18.24
C ALA A 205 0.90 -53.13 -18.82
N ARG A 206 -0.26 -52.59 -19.21
CA ARG A 206 -1.30 -53.36 -19.91
C ARG A 206 -0.87 -53.76 -21.32
N LEU A 207 -0.17 -52.89 -22.06
CA LEU A 207 0.40 -53.22 -23.37
C LEU A 207 1.49 -54.29 -23.27
N VAL A 208 2.31 -54.27 -22.20
CA VAL A 208 3.34 -55.28 -21.94
C VAL A 208 2.76 -56.61 -21.48
N MET A 209 1.69 -56.62 -20.67
CA MET A 209 1.01 -57.86 -20.28
C MET A 209 0.16 -58.48 -21.41
N GLN A 210 -0.21 -57.70 -22.42
CA GLN A 210 -0.95 -58.18 -23.59
C GLN A 210 -0.03 -58.53 -24.77
N ALA A 211 1.29 -58.57 -24.55
CA ALA A 211 2.25 -59.09 -25.51
C ALA A 211 2.00 -60.60 -25.73
N PRO A 212 1.63 -61.04 -26.94
CA PRO A 212 1.50 -62.46 -27.26
C PRO A 212 2.87 -63.14 -27.21
N THR A 213 2.93 -64.34 -26.61
CA THR A 213 4.04 -65.30 -26.69
C THR A 213 4.51 -65.50 -28.15
N PRO A 214 5.81 -65.75 -28.40
CA PRO A 214 6.46 -65.44 -29.67
C PRO A 214 6.05 -66.44 -30.75
N ALA A 215 5.25 -65.97 -31.70
CA ALA A 215 5.05 -66.62 -32.98
C ALA A 215 5.23 -65.59 -34.09
N ALA A 216 6.32 -65.76 -34.85
CA ALA A 216 6.65 -65.17 -36.14
C ALA A 216 6.50 -63.63 -36.28
N THR A 217 7.65 -62.97 -36.39
CA THR A 217 7.80 -61.58 -36.83
C THR A 217 6.95 -61.30 -38.09
N PRO A 218 5.89 -60.47 -38.03
CA PRO A 218 5.35 -59.89 -39.25
C PRO A 218 6.35 -58.84 -39.76
N PRO A 219 6.53 -58.69 -41.09
CA PRO A 219 7.43 -57.70 -41.62
C PRO A 219 6.97 -56.31 -41.18
N VAL A 220 7.90 -55.53 -40.63
CA VAL A 220 7.70 -54.10 -40.33
C VAL A 220 7.15 -53.46 -41.60
N ASP A 221 5.93 -52.93 -41.50
CA ASP A 221 5.26 -52.29 -42.62
C ASP A 221 6.05 -51.04 -43.00
N LYS A 222 6.76 -51.12 -44.12
CA LYS A 222 7.70 -50.07 -44.59
C LYS A 222 6.98 -48.74 -44.82
N ASP A 223 5.66 -48.79 -45.01
CA ASP A 223 4.82 -47.61 -45.18
C ASP A 223 4.68 -46.81 -43.89
N LEU A 224 4.63 -47.46 -42.72
CA LEU A 224 4.58 -46.75 -41.43
C LEU A 224 5.91 -46.09 -41.06
N VAL A 225 7.03 -46.73 -41.43
CA VAL A 225 8.37 -46.16 -41.24
C VAL A 225 8.58 -44.96 -42.16
N SER A 226 8.16 -45.05 -43.43
CA SER A 226 8.25 -43.93 -44.36
C SER A 226 7.31 -42.77 -44.01
N LEU A 227 6.14 -43.05 -43.42
CA LEU A 227 5.25 -42.01 -42.89
C LEU A 227 5.88 -41.29 -41.70
N ALA A 228 6.52 -42.01 -40.78
CA ALA A 228 7.19 -41.43 -39.63
C ALA A 228 8.36 -40.53 -40.06
N ASP A 229 9.15 -40.96 -41.05
CA ASP A 229 10.23 -40.16 -41.62
C ASP A 229 9.71 -38.92 -42.38
N GLN A 230 8.60 -39.03 -43.11
CA GLN A 230 7.95 -37.87 -43.76
C GLN A 230 7.42 -36.85 -42.76
N VAL A 231 6.79 -37.31 -41.67
CA VAL A 231 6.30 -36.43 -40.61
C VAL A 231 7.46 -35.76 -39.89
N GLY A 232 8.55 -36.50 -39.62
CA GLY A 232 9.78 -35.92 -39.05
C GLY A 232 10.35 -34.81 -39.94
N ALA A 233 10.52 -35.07 -41.23
CA ALA A 233 11.04 -34.09 -42.18
C ALA A 233 10.12 -32.85 -42.34
N ALA A 234 8.80 -33.05 -42.30
CA ALA A 234 7.84 -31.94 -42.34
C ALA A 234 7.90 -31.06 -41.09
N VAL A 235 8.07 -31.66 -39.91
CA VAL A 235 8.22 -30.92 -38.65
C VAL A 235 9.53 -30.14 -38.63
N ASP A 236 10.63 -30.74 -39.07
CA ASP A 236 11.93 -30.05 -39.13
C ASP A 236 11.91 -28.86 -40.10
N THR A 237 11.16 -28.98 -41.20
CA THR A 237 10.98 -27.88 -42.16
C THR A 237 10.17 -26.73 -41.53
N ALA A 238 9.08 -27.05 -40.83
CA ALA A 238 8.24 -26.05 -40.18
C ALA A 238 8.96 -25.32 -39.02
N VAL A 239 9.82 -26.02 -38.28
CA VAL A 239 10.64 -25.41 -37.21
C VAL A 239 11.65 -24.43 -37.80
N ASN A 240 12.33 -24.81 -38.88
CA ASN A 240 13.29 -23.92 -39.55
C ASN A 240 12.63 -22.67 -40.15
N GLU A 241 11.40 -22.79 -40.66
CA GLU A 241 10.62 -21.65 -41.17
C GLU A 241 10.22 -20.68 -40.04
N LEU A 242 9.86 -21.22 -38.86
CA LEU A 242 9.55 -20.41 -37.68
C LEU A 242 10.79 -19.65 -37.16
N ASP A 243 11.95 -20.30 -37.15
CA ASP A 243 13.22 -19.67 -36.74
C ASP A 243 13.64 -18.56 -37.69
N GLN A 244 13.47 -18.75 -39.01
CA GLN A 244 13.73 -17.70 -40.00
C GLN A 244 12.76 -16.51 -39.87
N THR A 245 11.49 -16.78 -39.59
CA THR A 245 10.49 -15.72 -39.39
C THR A 245 10.81 -14.93 -38.13
N THR A 246 11.21 -15.61 -37.06
CA THR A 246 11.61 -14.97 -35.79
C THR A 246 12.86 -14.10 -35.98
N ALA A 247 13.88 -14.61 -36.70
CA ALA A 247 15.08 -13.83 -37.00
C ALA A 247 14.78 -12.59 -37.87
N THR A 248 13.82 -12.69 -38.78
CA THR A 248 13.41 -11.58 -39.65
C THR A 248 12.66 -10.51 -38.86
N VAL A 249 11.76 -10.90 -37.95
CA VAL A 249 11.06 -9.96 -37.05
C VAL A 249 12.03 -9.24 -36.12
N LEU A 250 13.00 -9.97 -35.54
CA LEU A 250 14.02 -9.37 -34.68
C LEU A 250 14.87 -8.32 -35.43
N LYS A 251 15.16 -8.58 -36.71
CA LYS A 251 15.92 -7.65 -37.56
C LYS A 251 15.11 -6.40 -37.92
N LEU A 252 13.80 -6.56 -38.15
CA LEU A 252 12.90 -5.43 -38.44
C LEU A 252 12.77 -4.47 -37.25
N ASP A 253 12.80 -5.01 -36.02
CA ASP A 253 12.74 -4.22 -34.79
C ASP A 253 14.04 -3.41 -34.57
N ASP A 254 15.21 -4.01 -34.82
CA ASP A 254 16.50 -3.33 -34.71
C ASP A 254 16.68 -2.22 -35.76
N ASP A 255 16.19 -2.43 -36.99
CA ASP A 255 16.20 -1.42 -38.05
C ASP A 255 15.21 -0.28 -37.76
N SER A 256 14.00 -0.58 -37.25
CA SER A 256 13.02 0.42 -36.78
C SER A 256 13.57 1.29 -35.65
N MET A 257 14.31 0.69 -34.72
CA MET A 257 14.92 1.43 -33.61
C MET A 257 16.06 2.36 -34.08
N LYS A 258 16.85 1.93 -35.07
CA LYS A 258 17.92 2.75 -35.67
C LYS A 258 17.39 3.94 -36.46
N ASP A 259 16.31 3.77 -37.21
CA ASP A 259 15.69 4.88 -37.94
C ASP A 259 15.07 5.90 -36.97
N SER A 260 14.43 5.45 -35.89
CA SER A 260 13.91 6.32 -34.82
C SER A 260 15.00 7.18 -34.15
N LEU A 261 16.20 6.62 -33.97
CA LEU A 261 17.34 7.34 -33.39
C LEU A 261 17.99 8.33 -34.38
N ARG A 262 17.91 8.07 -35.68
CA ARG A 262 18.37 9.00 -36.72
C ARG A 262 17.46 10.22 -36.84
N ASP A 263 16.14 10.02 -36.79
CA ASP A 263 15.17 11.12 -36.86
C ASP A 263 15.22 12.02 -35.60
N ALA A 264 15.60 11.48 -34.45
CA ALA A 264 15.78 12.26 -33.22
C ALA A 264 17.08 13.08 -33.17
N ALA A 265 18.03 12.82 -34.08
CA ALA A 265 19.35 13.46 -34.13
C ALA A 265 19.49 14.50 -35.25
N ALA A 266 18.46 14.69 -36.08
CA ALA A 266 18.35 15.70 -37.14
C ALA A 266 17.49 16.89 -36.69
#